data_AF-A0A7V5U7H4-F1
#
_entry.id   AF-A0A7V5U7H4-F1
#
_cell.length_a   1.000
_cell.length_b   1.000
_cell.length_c   1.000
_cell.angle_alpha   90.00
_cell.angle_beta   90.00
_cell.angle_gamma   90.00
#
_symmetry.space_group_name_H-M   'P 1'
#
loop_
_entity.id
_entity.type
_entity.pdbx_description
1 polymer ?
#
loop_
_entity_poly.entity_id
_entity_poly.type
_entity_poly.pdbx_seq_one_letter_code
_entity_poly.pdbx_strand_id
1 'polypeptide(L)' 'SHSKRHTKRLFKPNLQKALIVQDGRTRHIITCTRCLRKLRTA' A
#
# COMPACT_ATOMS: atom_id res chain seq x y z
N SER A 1 10.58 21.15 -12.84
CA SER A 1 11.07 22.53 -12.66
C SER A 1 12.40 22.66 -13.38
N HIS A 2 12.47 23.47 -14.44
CA HIS A 2 13.74 23.75 -15.11
C HIS A 2 14.69 24.58 -14.21
N SER A 3 14.14 25.24 -13.19
CA SER A 3 14.86 26.03 -12.19
C SER A 3 15.42 25.23 -11.00
N LYS A 4 15.28 23.89 -10.97
CA LYS A 4 15.79 23.02 -9.88
C LYS A 4 15.39 23.41 -8.45
N ARG A 5 14.37 24.25 -8.28
CA ARG A 5 13.82 24.62 -6.97
C ARG A 5 13.19 23.38 -6.34
N HIS A 6 13.80 22.86 -5.28
CA HIS A 6 13.33 21.68 -4.57
C HIS A 6 12.28 22.05 -3.53
N THR A 7 11.18 21.32 -3.52
CA THR A 7 10.18 21.33 -2.45
C THR A 7 10.14 19.96 -1.80
N LYS A 8 9.76 19.90 -0.51
CA LYS A 8 9.61 18.62 0.18
C LYS A 8 8.45 17.84 -0.46
N ARG A 9 8.72 16.64 -0.96
CA ARG A 9 7.71 15.73 -1.49
C ARG A 9 7.55 14.54 -0.55
N LEU A 10 6.31 14.18 -0.27
CA LEU A 10 5.97 12.93 0.39
C LEU A 10 5.74 11.85 -0.67
N PHE A 11 6.45 10.72 -0.55
CA PHE A 11 6.19 9.52 -1.36
C PHE A 11 5.26 8.60 -0.58
N LYS A 12 3.96 8.71 -0.87
CA LYS A 12 2.95 7.84 -0.24
C LYS A 12 2.92 6.48 -0.94
N PRO A 13 2.86 5.36 -0.19
CA PRO A 13 2.60 4.06 -0.78
C PRO A 13 1.19 4.00 -1.39
N ASN A 14 1.00 3.11 -2.36
CA ASN A 14 -0.32 2.82 -2.91
C ASN A 14 -1.07 1.89 -1.93
N LEU A 15 -1.79 2.50 -1.00
CA LEU A 15 -2.61 1.84 0.01
C LEU A 15 -4.00 1.55 -0.54
N GLN A 16 -4.51 0.34 -0.31
CA GLN A 16 -5.80 -0.14 -0.78
C GLN A 16 -6.52 -0.86 0.36
N LYS A 17 -7.85 -0.78 0.40
CA LYS A 17 -8.66 -1.57 1.34
C LYS A 17 -8.79 -2.99 0.80
N ALA A 18 -8.44 -3.98 1.61
CA ALA A 18 -8.51 -5.39 1.25
C ALA A 18 -9.11 -6.23 2.37
N LEU A 19 -9.79 -7.31 2.01
CA LEU A 19 -10.28 -8.31 2.94
C LEU A 19 -9.20 -9.39 3.10
N ILE A 20 -8.69 -9.55 4.32
CA ILE A 20 -7.60 -10.49 4.64
C ILE A 20 -8.04 -11.33 5.83
N VAL A 21 -7.69 -12.62 5.81
CA VAL A 21 -7.87 -13.52 6.94
C VAL A 21 -6.70 -13.30 7.90
N GLN A 22 -7.00 -12.74 9.07
CA GLN A 22 -6.03 -12.52 10.14
C GLN A 22 -6.52 -13.31 11.36
N ASP A 23 -5.68 -14.20 11.88
CA ASP A 23 -5.98 -15.01 13.07
C ASP A 23 -7.32 -15.78 12.96
N GLY A 24 -7.59 -16.33 11.77
CA GLY A 24 -8.82 -17.10 11.49
C GLY A 24 -10.09 -16.25 11.29
N ARG A 25 -10.00 -14.92 11.34
CA ARG A 25 -11.14 -14.01 11.10
C ARG A 25 -10.89 -13.14 9.87
N THR A 26 -11.90 -12.98 9.02
CA THR A 26 -11.84 -12.04 7.89
C THR A 26 -12.00 -10.60 8.38
N ARG A 27 -11.07 -9.73 8.01
CA ARG A 27 -11.12 -8.30 8.36
C ARG A 27 -10.78 -7.44 7.15
N HIS A 28 -11.40 -6.27 7.08
CA HIS A 28 -11.02 -5.23 6.14
C HIS A 28 -9.85 -4.42 6.69
N ILE A 29 -8.70 -4.49 6.04
CA ILE A 29 -7.50 -3.75 6.44
C ILE A 29 -6.95 -2.92 5.28
N ILE A 30 -6.24 -1.85 5.61
CA ILE A 30 -5.56 -1.01 4.63
C ILE A 30 -4.18 -1.62 4.38
N THR A 31 -3.96 -2.09 3.16
CA THR A 31 -2.75 -2.83 2.76
C THR A 31 -2.17 -2.27 1.48
N CYS A 32 -0.84 -2.37 1.32
CA CYS A 32 -0.15 -1.91 0.13
C CYS A 32 -0.38 -2.84 -1.08
N THR A 33 -0.42 -2.32 -2.29
CA THR A 33 -0.60 -3.16 -3.50
C THR A 33 0.50 -4.21 -3.69
N ARG A 34 1.73 -3.92 -3.26
CA ARG A 34 2.86 -4.88 -3.27
C ARG A 34 2.61 -6.05 -2.31
N CYS A 35 2.02 -5.76 -1.16
CA CYS A 35 1.66 -6.72 -0.13
C CYS A 35 0.53 -7.63 -0.64
N LEU A 36 -0.49 -7.06 -1.29
CA LEU A 36 -1.57 -7.80 -1.95
C LEU A 36 -1.06 -8.72 -3.06
N ARG A 37 -0.05 -8.29 -3.82
CA ARG A 37 0.58 -9.14 -4.84
C ARG A 37 1.19 -10.39 -4.21
N LYS A 38 1.95 -10.24 -3.11
CA LYS A 38 2.56 -11.38 -2.40
C LYS A 38 1.50 -12.35 -1.86
N LEU A 39 0.41 -11.84 -1.30
CA LEU A 39 -0.69 -12.66 -0.79
C LEU A 39 -1.41 -13.48 -1.87
N ARG A 40 -1.30 -13.11 -3.16
CA ARG A 40 -1.90 -13.85 -4.27
C ARG A 40 -0.97 -14.89 -4.91
N THR A 41 0.32 -14.82 -4.62
CA THR A 41 1.34 -15.71 -5.22
C THR A 41 1.82 -16.81 -4.29
N ALA A 42 1.41 -16.77 -3.01
CA ALA A 42 1.52 -17.87 -2.06
C ALA A 42 0.19 -18.62 -1.98
#